data_AF-A0A6C1BTF9-F1
#
_entry.id   AF-A0A6C1BTF9-F1
#
_cell.length_a   1.000
_cell.length_b   1.000
_cell.length_c   1.000
_cell.angle_alpha   90.00
_cell.angle_beta   90.00
_cell.angle_gamma   90.00
#
_symmetry.space_group_name_H-M   'P 1'
#
loop_
_entity.id
_entity.type
_entity.pdbx_description
1 polymer ?
#
loop_
_entity_poly.entity_id
_entity_poly.type
_entity_poly.pdbx_seq_one_letter_code
_entity_poly.pdbx_strand_id
1 'polypeptide(L)' 'MKVYNKEDLSYKNIVVLEDGKPPEKIEVTEDIIKIYSSRKVFEIPAKSLRGKAILDRLNYQGELTQEIYI' A
#
# COMPACT_ATOMS: atom_id res chain seq x y z
N MET A 1 10.54 -5.52 9.66
CA MET A 1 10.14 -4.40 8.79
C MET A 1 10.17 -4.90 7.35
N LYS A 2 9.05 -4.78 6.62
CA LYS A 2 8.98 -5.10 5.18
C LYS A 2 8.87 -3.80 4.39
N VAL A 3 9.53 -3.73 3.25
CA VAL A 3 9.52 -2.56 2.37
C VAL A 3 9.13 -3.03 0.97
N TYR A 4 8.17 -2.35 0.37
CA TYR A 4 7.72 -2.57 -1.00
C TYR A 4 8.00 -1.31 -1.80
N ASN A 5 8.74 -1.44 -2.89
CA ASN A 5 9.05 -0.31 -3.75
C ASN A 5 8.01 -0.21 -4.88
N LYS A 6 8.01 0.92 -5.58
CA LYS A 6 7.10 1.20 -6.69
C LYS A 6 6.94 0.05 -7.70
N GLU A 7 8.03 -0.65 -7.98
CA GLU A 7 8.05 -1.81 -8.88
C GLU A 7 7.17 -2.95 -8.35
N ASP A 8 7.33 -3.32 -7.09
CA ASP A 8 6.50 -4.34 -6.42
C ASP A 8 5.03 -3.93 -6.33
N LEU A 9 4.77 -2.62 -6.16
CA LEU A 9 3.45 -2.05 -5.94
C LEU A 9 2.64 -1.88 -7.24
N SER A 10 3.33 -1.74 -8.37
CA SER A 10 2.69 -1.59 -9.68
C SER A 10 1.78 -2.77 -10.03
N TYR A 11 2.14 -3.98 -9.60
CA TYR A 11 1.37 -5.20 -9.80
C TYR A 11 0.26 -5.42 -8.75
N LYS A 12 0.22 -4.60 -7.70
CA LYS A 12 -0.69 -4.78 -6.56
C LYS A 12 -2.00 -3.99 -6.68
N ASN A 13 -2.14 -3.17 -7.72
CA ASN A 13 -3.31 -2.31 -7.95
C ASN A 13 -3.70 -1.48 -6.71
N ILE A 14 -2.69 -0.98 -6.02
CA ILE A 14 -2.85 -0.02 -4.92
C ILE A 14 -2.67 1.36 -5.51
N VAL A 15 -3.70 2.21 -5.43
CA VAL A 15 -3.68 3.56 -6.03
C VAL A 15 -3.90 4.58 -4.93
N VAL A 16 -3.08 5.63 -4.92
CA VAL A 16 -3.27 6.77 -4.04
C VAL A 16 -4.29 7.71 -4.70
N LEU A 17 -5.41 7.98 -4.01
CA LEU A 17 -6.53 8.77 -4.56
C LEU A 17 -6.09 10.17 -5.03
N GLU A 18 -5.17 10.80 -4.32
CA GLU A 18 -4.69 12.15 -4.64
C GLU A 18 -3.83 12.22 -5.91
N ASP A 19 -3.06 11.18 -6.20
CA ASP A 19 -2.14 11.15 -7.34
C ASP A 19 -2.66 10.32 -8.51
N GLY A 20 -3.70 9.50 -8.30
CA GLY A 20 -4.20 8.55 -9.30
C GLY A 20 -3.12 7.55 -9.74
N LYS A 21 -2.09 7.35 -8.91
CA LYS A 21 -0.90 6.56 -9.21
C LYS A 21 -0.61 5.59 -8.07
N PRO A 22 0.11 4.50 -8.36
CA PRO A 22 0.61 3.64 -7.30
C PRO A 22 1.56 4.40 -6.38
N PRO A 23 1.56 4.06 -5.08
CA PRO A 23 2.49 4.64 -4.13
C PRO A 23 3.94 4.35 -4.53
N GLU A 24 4.83 5.27 -4.21
CA GLU A 24 6.25 5.14 -4.53
C GLU A 24 6.94 4.11 -3.62
N LYS A 25 6.48 4.03 -2.38
CA LYS A 25 6.99 3.10 -1.38
C LYS A 25 5.93 2.79 -0.35
N ILE A 26 5.89 1.55 0.11
CA ILE A 26 5.15 1.17 1.31
C ILE A 26 6.11 0.52 2.30
N GLU A 27 6.15 1.05 3.52
CA GLU A 27 6.88 0.46 4.64
C GLU A 27 5.88 -0.12 5.62
N VAL A 28 6.07 -1.39 5.96
CA VAL A 28 5.25 -2.11 6.92
C VAL A 28 6.10 -2.42 8.15
N THR A 29 5.69 -1.87 9.28
CA THR A 29 6.15 -2.24 10.63
C THR A 29 5.06 -3.04 11.35
N GLU A 30 5.34 -3.51 12.56
CA GLU A 30 4.36 -4.28 13.35
C GLU A 30 3.13 -3.45 13.75
N ASP A 31 3.31 -2.14 13.90
CA ASP A 31 2.26 -1.23 14.39
C ASP A 31 1.72 -0.29 13.30
N ILE A 32 2.52 0.08 12.30
CA ILE A 32 2.19 1.12 11.33
C ILE A 32 2.58 0.70 9.91
N ILE A 33 1.74 1.07 8.96
CA ILE A 33 2.00 1.02 7.52
C ILE A 33 2.18 2.46 7.04
N LYS A 34 3.37 2.78 6.54
CA LYS A 34 3.67 4.08 5.94
C LYS A 34 3.61 3.96 4.44
N ILE A 35 2.85 4.84 3.80
CA ILE A 35 2.62 4.85 2.36
C ILE A 35 3.12 6.18 1.84
N TYR A 36 4.17 6.13 1.04
CA TYR A 36 4.81 7.29 0.46
C TYR A 36 4.20 7.52 -0.92
N SER A 37 3.49 8.63 -1.06
CA SER A 37 3.10 9.20 -2.34
C SER A 37 4.03 10.35 -2.68
N SER A 38 4.00 10.78 -3.94
CA SER A 38 4.78 11.93 -4.41
C SER A 38 4.47 13.24 -3.68
N ARG A 39 3.29 13.34 -3.04
CA ARG A 39 2.83 14.55 -2.34
C ARG A 39 2.87 14.44 -0.83
N LYS A 40 2.61 13.25 -0.27
CA LYS A 40 2.56 13.06 1.18
C LYS A 40 2.83 11.63 1.62
N VAL A 41 3.05 11.49 2.91
CA VAL A 41 3.16 10.20 3.60
C VAL A 41 1.87 9.96 4.37
N PHE A 42 1.23 8.81 4.12
CA PHE A 42 0.10 8.34 4.89
C PHE A 42 0.57 7.33 5.92
N GLU A 43 0.17 7.49 7.17
CA GLU A 43 0.44 6.53 8.23
C GLU A 43 -0.87 5.85 8.65
N ILE A 44 -0.92 4.53 8.47
CA ILE A 44 -2.12 3.72 8.74
C ILE A 44 -1.73 2.68 9.80
N PRO A 45 -2.46 2.57 10.92
CA PRO A 45 -2.18 1.53 11.91
C PRO A 45 -2.35 0.14 11.28
N ALA A 46 -1.34 -0.72 11.41
CA ALA A 46 -1.34 -2.07 10.84
C ALA A 46 -2.51 -2.92 11.37
N LYS A 47 -2.91 -2.70 12.62
CA LYS A 47 -4.03 -3.41 13.28
C LYS A 47 -5.42 -2.89 12.88
N SER A 48 -5.52 -1.75 12.20
CA SER A 48 -6.79 -1.20 11.72
C SER A 48 -7.39 -2.05 10.60
N LEU A 49 -8.70 -1.94 10.35
CA LEU A 49 -9.36 -2.59 9.22
C LEU A 49 -8.69 -2.25 7.88
N ARG A 50 -8.32 -0.97 7.71
CA ARG A 50 -7.64 -0.48 6.50
C ARG A 50 -6.23 -1.04 6.38
N GLY A 51 -5.48 -1.10 7.49
CA GLY A 51 -4.15 -1.69 7.53
C GLY A 51 -4.15 -3.17 7.15
N LYS A 52 -5.11 -3.95 7.69
CA LYS A 52 -5.29 -5.36 7.33
C LYS A 52 -5.59 -5.54 5.84
N ALA A 53 -6.50 -4.74 5.28
CA ALA A 53 -6.81 -4.81 3.84
C ALA A 53 -5.58 -4.54 2.95
N ILE A 54 -4.72 -3.59 3.34
CA ILE A 54 -3.47 -3.30 2.64
C ILE A 54 -2.50 -4.47 2.76
N LEU A 55 -2.34 -5.05 3.95
CA LEU A 55 -1.47 -6.21 4.17
C LEU A 55 -1.92 -7.43 3.38
N ASP A 56 -3.21 -7.70 3.37
CA ASP A 56 -3.79 -8.80 2.58
C ASP A 56 -3.49 -8.60 1.09
N ARG A 57 -3.63 -7.35 0.60
CA ARG A 57 -3.29 -7.00 -0.78
C ARG A 57 -1.80 -7.22 -1.07
N LEU A 58 -0.93 -6.75 -0.17
CA LEU A 58 0.52 -6.88 -0.32
C LEU A 58 0.97 -8.33 -0.32
N ASN A 59 0.37 -9.19 0.51
CA ASN A 59 0.68 -10.61 0.57
C ASN A 59 0.01 -11.46 -0.53
N TYR A 60 -1.02 -10.93 -1.21
CA TYR A 60 -1.71 -11.65 -2.27
C TYR A 60 -0.81 -11.88 -3.50
N GLN A 61 -0.63 -13.14 -3.92
CA GLN A 61 0.26 -13.52 -5.01
C GLN A 61 -0.46 -13.78 -6.36
N GLY A 62 -1.78 -13.63 -6.41
CA GLY A 62 -2.54 -13.76 -7.67
C GLY A 62 -2.69 -12.45 -8.43
N GLU A 63 -3.33 -12.51 -9.60
CA GLU A 63 -3.69 -11.31 -10.36
C GLU A 63 -4.84 -10.56 -9.68
N LEU A 64 -4.59 -9.29 -9.37
CA LEU A 64 -5.58 -8.40 -8.78
C LEU A 64 -6.22 -7.57 -9.87
N THR A 65 -7.49 -7.78 -10.18
CA THR A 65 -8.19 -7.07 -11.27
C THR A 65 -8.85 -5.76 -10.84
N GLN A 66 -8.95 -5.50 -9.54
CA GLN A 66 -9.60 -4.30 -8.99
C GLN A 66 -8.59 -3.38 -8.31
N GLU A 67 -8.75 -2.07 -8.48
CA GLU A 67 -7.95 -1.08 -7.79
C GLU A 67 -8.47 -0.84 -6.37
N ILE A 68 -7.57 -0.73 -5.40
CA ILE A 68 -7.92 -0.24 -4.07
C ILE A 68 -7.34 1.16 -3.87
N TYR A 69 -8.16 2.04 -3.32
CA TYR A 69 -7.82 3.45 -3.16
C TYR A 69 -7.41 3.77 -1.72
N ILE A 70 -6.26 4.45 -1.60
CA ILE A 70 -5.69 4.91 -0.35
C ILE A 70 -5.82 6.42 -0.22
#